data_AF-A0A399ZA47-F1
#
_entry.id   AF-A0A399ZA47-F1
#
_cell.length_a   1.000
_cell.length_b   1.000
_cell.length_c   1.000
_cell.angle_alpha   90.00
_cell.angle_beta   90.00
_cell.angle_gamma   90.00
#
_symmetry.space_group_name_H-M   'P 1'
#
loop_
_entity.id
_entity.type
_entity.pdbx_description
1 polymer ?
#
loop_
_entity_poly.entity_id
_entity_poly.type
_entity_poly.pdbx_seq_one_letter_code
_entity_poly.pdbx_strand_id
1 'polypeptide(L)'
;MRILLIGVGGVGEALAALARPRPWLEQLVLADYDLARARQVFKKLGSPKHFKVEQIDASDRRAVVRLIKKYRADLLMNAVDPVFNEALFDAAFDAGAHYMDMAMTLSKPHPTKPYEKTGVKLGDYQFARAKDWEKKGLLALVGMGVEPGMADVFARYAADHLFDEIDEIGVRDGANLIVRGYAFAPTFSIWTTIEECLNPP
;
A
#
# COMPACT_ATOMS: atom_id res chain seq x y z
N MET A 1 11.48 -0.30 15.78
CA MET A 1 11.32 -0.45 14.32
C MET A 1 11.35 0.91 13.65
N ARG A 2 12.08 1.02 12.54
CA ARG A 2 12.26 2.22 11.72
C ARG A 2 11.49 2.04 10.41
N ILE A 3 10.56 2.92 10.12
CA ILE A 3 9.68 2.82 8.95
C ILE A 3 10.01 3.95 7.97
N LEU A 4 10.13 3.60 6.69
CA LEU A 4 10.04 4.54 5.58
C LEU A 4 8.62 4.46 5.00
N LEU A 5 7.81 5.50 5.25
CA LEU A 5 6.47 5.64 4.66
C LEU A 5 6.59 6.48 3.39
N ILE A 6 6.25 5.89 2.24
CA ILE A 6 6.22 6.58 0.95
C ILE A 6 4.76 6.81 0.58
N GLY A 7 4.40 8.07 0.39
CA GLY A 7 3.03 8.53 0.20
C GLY A 7 2.41 8.96 1.52
N VAL A 8 2.18 10.27 1.68
CA VAL A 8 1.49 10.85 2.83
C VAL A 8 0.21 11.55 2.42
N GLY A 9 -0.53 10.94 1.49
CA GLY A 9 -1.92 11.29 1.14
C GLY A 9 -2.90 11.01 2.29
N GLY A 10 -4.17 10.76 1.98
CA GLY A 10 -5.20 10.51 3.01
C GLY A 10 -4.86 9.31 3.91
N VAL A 11 -4.58 8.15 3.31
CA VAL A 11 -4.29 6.92 4.04
C VAL A 11 -2.91 6.97 4.72
N GLY A 12 -1.88 7.45 4.01
CA GLY A 12 -0.54 7.59 4.59
C GLY A 12 -0.49 8.55 5.79
N GLU A 13 -1.24 9.68 5.75
CA GLU A 13 -1.38 10.56 6.91
C GLU A 13 -2.06 9.85 8.10
N ALA A 14 -3.13 9.10 7.84
CA ALA A 14 -3.82 8.33 8.88
C ALA A 14 -2.88 7.30 9.53
N LEU A 15 -2.10 6.57 8.73
CA LEU A 15 -1.08 5.64 9.22
C LEU A 15 -0.06 6.35 10.10
N ALA A 16 0.49 7.48 9.65
CA ALA A 16 1.45 8.26 10.42
C ALA A 16 0.85 8.72 11.77
N ALA A 17 -0.42 9.14 11.79
CA ALA A 17 -1.12 9.52 13.01
C ALA A 17 -1.30 8.35 13.99
N LEU A 18 -1.67 7.17 13.49
CA LEU A 18 -1.86 5.94 14.28
C LEU A 18 -0.54 5.34 14.78
N ALA A 19 0.54 5.51 14.02
CA ALA A 19 1.87 5.01 14.34
C ALA A 19 2.60 5.92 15.34
N ARG A 20 2.39 7.24 15.28
CA ARG A 20 3.05 8.25 16.12
C ARG A 20 3.14 7.89 17.63
N PRO A 21 2.06 7.45 18.31
CA PRO A 21 2.13 7.19 19.74
C PRO A 21 2.70 5.81 20.11
N ARG A 22 3.11 4.99 19.12
CA ARG A 22 3.45 3.59 19.36
C ARG A 22 4.85 3.45 19.96
N PRO A 23 5.01 2.76 21.11
CA PRO A 23 6.30 2.66 21.80
C PRO A 23 7.35 1.85 21.02
N TRP A 24 6.91 0.97 20.11
CA TRP A 24 7.80 0.17 19.26
C TRP A 24 8.36 0.95 18.06
N LEU A 25 7.81 2.14 17.76
CA LEU A 25 8.23 2.98 16.64
C LEU A 25 9.46 3.80 17.05
N GLU A 26 10.62 3.43 16.50
CA GLU A 26 11.88 4.14 16.75
C GLU A 26 12.00 5.38 15.87
N GLN A 27 11.58 5.27 14.60
CA GLN A 27 11.63 6.35 13.63
C GLN A 27 10.58 6.16 12.54
N LEU A 28 9.95 7.25 12.10
CA LEU A 28 9.12 7.28 10.89
C LEU A 28 9.63 8.35 9.92
N VAL A 29 9.99 7.93 8.72
CA VAL A 29 10.33 8.85 7.63
C VAL A 29 9.07 9.06 6.80
N LEU A 30 8.57 10.29 6.79
CA LEU A 30 7.48 10.74 5.94
C LEU A 30 8.08 11.18 4.60
N ALA A 31 7.93 10.36 3.57
CA ALA A 31 8.45 10.65 2.24
C ALA A 31 7.30 10.80 1.24
N ASP A 32 7.35 11.85 0.43
CA ASP A 32 6.34 12.12 -0.59
C ASP A 32 6.97 12.79 -1.81
N TYR A 33 6.31 12.72 -2.96
CA TYR A 33 6.72 13.45 -4.16
C TYR A 33 6.62 14.96 -3.94
N ASP A 34 5.53 15.39 -3.27
CA ASP A 34 5.36 16.76 -2.82
C ASP A 34 5.94 16.94 -1.40
N LEU A 35 7.12 17.54 -1.34
CA LEU A 35 7.79 17.86 -0.07
C LEU A 35 6.94 18.78 0.82
N ALA A 36 6.13 19.68 0.24
CA ALA A 36 5.27 20.56 1.02
C ALA A 36 4.18 19.77 1.74
N ARG A 37 3.59 18.77 1.07
CA ARG A 37 2.62 17.84 1.65
C ARG A 37 3.23 17.06 2.83
N ALA A 38 4.41 16.48 2.66
CA ALA A 38 5.09 15.76 3.74
C ALA A 38 5.39 16.66 4.95
N ARG A 39 5.83 17.91 4.71
CA ARG A 39 6.05 18.91 5.77
C ARG A 39 4.76 19.33 6.46
N GLN A 40 3.65 19.44 5.73
CA GLN A 40 2.34 19.76 6.30
C GLN A 40 1.89 18.67 7.26
N VAL A 41 1.96 17.39 6.86
CA VAL A 41 1.62 16.25 7.72
C VAL A 41 2.50 16.23 8.97
N PHE A 42 3.82 16.37 8.81
CA PHE A 42 4.76 16.44 9.93
C PHE A 42 4.38 17.51 10.95
N LYS A 43 4.06 18.72 10.50
CA LYS A 43 3.61 19.83 11.36
C LYS A 43 2.27 19.51 12.03
N LYS A 44 1.29 19.01 11.28
CA LYS A 44 -0.04 18.63 11.80
C LYS A 44 0.06 17.59 12.91
N LEU A 45 1.03 16.69 12.83
CA LEU A 45 1.29 15.66 13.83
C LEU A 45 2.13 16.15 15.03
N GLY A 46 2.43 17.44 15.12
CA GLY A 46 3.15 18.06 16.24
C GLY A 46 4.67 17.99 16.12
N SER A 47 5.20 17.74 14.92
CA SER A 47 6.65 17.67 14.63
C SER A 47 7.43 16.73 15.58
N PRO A 48 7.05 15.44 15.71
CA PRO A 48 7.72 14.53 16.65
C PRO A 48 9.21 14.39 16.33
N LYS A 49 10.07 14.38 17.35
CA LYS A 49 11.54 14.30 17.17
C LYS A 49 12.00 13.05 16.39
N HIS A 50 11.28 11.94 16.54
CA HIS A 50 11.55 10.66 15.88
C HIS A 50 10.96 10.59 14.46
N PHE A 51 10.33 11.65 13.97
CA PHE A 51 9.86 11.72 12.59
C PHE A 51 10.89 12.46 11.73
N LYS A 52 11.01 12.07 10.47
CA LYS A 52 11.83 12.72 9.43
C LYS A 52 10.95 13.03 8.23
N VAL A 53 11.36 14.02 7.43
CA VAL A 53 10.62 14.44 6.23
C VAL A 53 11.57 14.42 5.05
N GLU A 54 11.14 13.79 3.97
CA GLU A 54 11.94 13.61 2.76
C GLU A 54 11.08 13.84 1.51
N GLN A 55 11.75 14.22 0.43
CA GLN A 55 11.16 14.18 -0.90
C GLN A 55 11.59 12.90 -1.59
N ILE A 56 10.68 12.23 -2.30
CA ILE A 56 11.01 11.03 -3.07
C ILE A 56 10.13 10.91 -4.31
N ASP A 57 10.75 10.54 -5.43
CA ASP A 57 10.04 9.98 -6.58
C ASP A 57 9.97 8.47 -6.41
N ALA A 58 8.77 7.94 -6.22
CA ALA A 58 8.54 6.51 -6.00
C ALA A 58 8.93 5.65 -7.22
N SER A 59 9.02 6.24 -8.41
CA SER A 59 9.48 5.54 -9.62
C SER A 59 11.01 5.36 -9.68
N ASP A 60 11.78 6.18 -8.95
CA ASP A 60 13.23 6.03 -8.86
C ASP A 60 13.61 5.00 -7.78
N ARG A 61 13.60 3.72 -8.16
CA ARG A 61 14.05 2.59 -7.34
C ARG A 61 15.41 2.85 -6.67
N ARG A 62 16.37 3.50 -7.35
CA ARG A 62 17.69 3.76 -6.76
C ARG A 62 17.61 4.82 -5.66
N ALA A 63 16.81 5.87 -5.84
CA ALA A 63 16.55 6.84 -4.80
C ALA A 63 15.89 6.21 -3.58
N VAL A 64 14.91 5.33 -3.79
CA VAL A 64 14.22 4.62 -2.72
C VAL A 64 15.21 3.74 -1.94
N VAL A 65 16.04 2.95 -2.62
CA VAL A 65 17.11 2.15 -1.98
C VAL A 65 18.07 3.03 -1.17
N ARG A 66 18.49 4.18 -1.70
CA ARG A 66 19.34 5.13 -0.97
C ARG A 66 18.66 5.64 0.31
N LEU A 67 17.36 5.91 0.24
CA LEU A 67 16.59 6.44 1.36
C LEU A 67 16.40 5.39 2.47
N ILE A 68 16.06 4.15 2.08
CA ILE A 68 16.00 3.00 3.01
C ILE A 68 17.33 2.87 3.75
N LYS A 69 18.46 2.89 3.03
CA LYS A 69 19.80 2.78 3.64
C LYS A 69 20.16 3.97 4.52
N LYS A 70 19.90 5.21 4.06
CA LYS A 70 20.15 6.45 4.81
C LYS A 70 19.51 6.43 6.20
N TYR A 71 18.27 5.96 6.26
CA TYR A 71 17.51 5.91 7.50
C TYR A 71 17.54 4.56 8.21
N ARG A 72 18.21 3.58 7.61
CA ARG A 72 18.25 2.18 8.06
C ARG A 72 16.83 1.65 8.29
N ALA A 73 15.91 1.94 7.37
CA ALA A 73 14.51 1.53 7.53
C ALA A 73 14.41 0.01 7.54
N ASP A 74 13.72 -0.54 8.54
CA ASP A 74 13.44 -1.96 8.68
C ASP A 74 12.24 -2.36 7.80
N LEU A 75 11.31 -1.43 7.59
CA LEU A 75 10.10 -1.59 6.78
C LEU A 75 9.95 -0.42 5.80
N LEU A 76 9.73 -0.74 4.53
CA LEU A 76 9.13 0.18 3.57
C LEU A 76 7.61 0.00 3.59
N MET A 77 6.89 1.05 4.01
CA MET A 77 5.44 1.12 3.95
C MET A 77 5.04 1.90 2.70
N ASN A 78 4.47 1.20 1.74
CA ASN A 78 3.99 1.76 0.48
C ASN A 78 2.53 2.22 0.63
N ALA A 79 2.32 3.53 0.54
CA ALA A 79 1.02 4.19 0.58
C ALA A 79 0.82 5.12 -0.62
N VAL A 80 1.48 4.83 -1.75
CA VAL A 80 1.25 5.50 -3.03
C VAL A 80 0.40 4.63 -3.95
N ASP A 81 0.09 5.17 -5.12
CA ASP A 81 -0.66 4.51 -6.18
C ASP A 81 -0.02 3.16 -6.59
N PRO A 82 -0.81 2.09 -6.83
CA PRO A 82 -0.31 0.76 -7.17
C PRO A 82 0.54 0.70 -8.45
N VAL A 83 0.50 1.73 -9.33
CA VAL A 83 1.45 1.84 -10.45
C VAL A 83 2.92 1.83 -10.01
N PHE A 84 3.21 2.24 -8.77
CA PHE A 84 4.57 2.28 -8.22
C PHE A 84 4.96 1.00 -7.45
N ASN A 85 4.05 0.02 -7.32
CA ASN A 85 4.29 -1.15 -6.48
C ASN A 85 5.53 -1.95 -6.89
N GLU A 86 5.69 -2.27 -8.18
CA GLU A 86 6.84 -3.05 -8.65
C GLU A 86 8.17 -2.37 -8.29
N ALA A 87 8.25 -1.05 -8.49
CA ALA A 87 9.45 -0.27 -8.19
C ALA A 87 9.77 -0.25 -6.69
N LEU A 88 8.77 -0.05 -5.83
CA LEU A 88 8.93 0.02 -4.38
C LEU A 88 9.16 -1.35 -3.73
N PHE A 89 8.44 -2.37 -4.19
CA PHE A 89 8.59 -3.76 -3.76
C PHE A 89 10.01 -4.24 -4.02
N ASP A 90 10.48 -4.06 -5.25
CA ASP A 90 11.83 -4.43 -5.61
C ASP A 90 12.90 -3.57 -4.90
N ALA A 91 12.65 -2.28 -4.67
CA ALA A 91 13.55 -1.42 -3.91
C ALA A 91 13.73 -1.89 -2.46
N ALA A 92 12.63 -2.29 -1.81
CA ALA A 92 12.66 -2.85 -0.46
C ALA A 92 13.46 -4.15 -0.43
N PHE A 93 13.20 -5.05 -1.38
CA PHE A 93 13.96 -6.28 -1.54
C PHE A 93 15.45 -5.99 -1.70
N ASP A 94 15.85 -5.14 -2.64
CA ASP A 94 17.26 -4.78 -2.89
C ASP A 94 17.96 -4.21 -1.66
N ALA A 95 17.26 -3.33 -0.93
CA ALA A 95 17.80 -2.67 0.24
C ALA A 95 17.87 -3.59 1.47
N GLY A 96 17.21 -4.75 1.43
CA GLY A 96 17.15 -5.66 2.57
C GLY A 96 16.14 -5.23 3.63
N ALA A 97 15.09 -4.51 3.25
CA ALA A 97 14.01 -4.10 4.15
C ALA A 97 12.77 -4.96 3.93
N HIS A 98 11.97 -5.11 4.98
CA HIS A 98 10.61 -5.65 4.87
C HIS A 98 9.73 -4.70 4.04
N TYR A 99 8.62 -5.23 3.55
CA TYR A 99 7.69 -4.48 2.72
C TYR A 99 6.25 -4.65 3.18
N MET A 100 5.49 -3.57 3.09
CA MET A 100 4.04 -3.61 3.23
C MET A 100 3.39 -2.64 2.25
N ASP A 101 2.29 -3.05 1.61
CA ASP A 101 1.41 -2.18 0.84
C ASP A 101 -0.07 -2.44 1.20
N MET A 102 -0.97 -1.63 0.65
CA MET A 102 -2.42 -1.73 0.85
C MET A 102 -3.19 -2.05 -0.44
N ALA A 103 -2.50 -2.01 -1.57
CA ALA A 103 -3.02 -2.34 -2.89
C ALA A 103 -1.97 -3.22 -3.56
N MET A 104 -2.39 -4.28 -4.25
CA MET A 104 -1.48 -5.19 -4.94
C MET A 104 -1.04 -4.66 -6.31
N THR A 105 0.02 -5.22 -6.89
CA THR A 105 0.46 -4.88 -8.26
C THR A 105 -0.67 -5.06 -9.26
N LEU A 106 -0.81 -4.10 -10.19
CA LEU A 106 -1.91 -4.04 -11.16
C LEU A 106 -1.95 -5.25 -12.10
N SER A 107 -3.18 -5.60 -12.48
CA SER A 107 -3.44 -6.62 -13.49
C SER A 107 -3.10 -6.11 -14.89
N LYS A 108 -2.92 -7.04 -15.83
CA LYS A 108 -2.79 -6.75 -17.27
C LYS A 108 -3.74 -7.64 -18.04
N PRO A 109 -4.50 -7.11 -19.01
CA PRO A 109 -5.41 -7.92 -19.81
C PRO A 109 -4.64 -8.98 -20.62
N HIS A 110 -5.30 -10.09 -20.95
CA HIS A 110 -4.67 -11.10 -21.81
C HIS A 110 -4.35 -10.50 -23.18
N PRO A 111 -3.13 -10.67 -23.72
CA PRO A 111 -2.64 -9.88 -24.87
C PRO A 111 -3.43 -10.06 -26.16
N THR A 112 -4.09 -11.21 -26.35
CA THR A 112 -4.86 -11.53 -27.57
C THR A 112 -6.33 -11.83 -27.34
N LYS A 113 -6.74 -12.02 -26.08
CA LYS A 113 -8.08 -12.49 -25.69
C LYS A 113 -8.55 -11.84 -24.38
N PRO A 114 -8.53 -10.50 -24.29
CA PRO A 114 -8.69 -9.76 -23.04
C PRO A 114 -10.05 -9.95 -22.36
N TYR A 115 -11.08 -10.38 -23.11
CA TYR A 115 -12.45 -10.61 -22.62
C TYR A 115 -12.80 -12.09 -22.43
N GLU A 116 -11.88 -13.02 -22.74
CA GLU A 116 -12.10 -14.46 -22.60
C GLU A 116 -11.12 -15.13 -21.62
N LYS A 117 -9.95 -14.51 -21.41
CA LYS A 117 -8.86 -15.07 -20.61
C LYS A 117 -8.27 -14.03 -19.68
N THR A 118 -7.88 -14.48 -18.50
CA THR A 118 -7.09 -13.66 -17.57
C THR A 118 -5.69 -13.47 -18.13
N GLY A 119 -5.17 -12.24 -18.08
CA GLY A 119 -3.74 -11.98 -18.29
C GLY A 119 -2.98 -12.11 -16.98
N VAL A 120 -2.23 -11.06 -16.61
CA VAL A 120 -1.59 -10.96 -15.29
C VAL A 120 -2.67 -10.54 -14.29
N LYS A 121 -2.83 -11.28 -13.19
CA LYS A 121 -3.80 -10.95 -12.13
C LYS A 121 -3.18 -9.99 -11.12
N LEU A 122 -4.04 -9.36 -10.31
CA LEU A 122 -3.59 -8.53 -9.20
C LEU A 122 -2.67 -9.34 -8.28
N GLY A 123 -1.52 -8.75 -7.93
CA GLY A 123 -0.55 -9.38 -7.04
C GLY A 123 0.33 -10.49 -7.64
N ASP A 124 0.07 -10.97 -8.86
CA ASP A 124 0.85 -12.06 -9.48
C ASP A 124 2.36 -11.78 -9.48
N TYR A 125 2.75 -10.53 -9.77
CA TYR A 125 4.15 -10.10 -9.74
C TYR A 125 4.79 -10.31 -8.36
N GLN A 126 4.06 -9.95 -7.29
CA GLN A 126 4.53 -10.01 -5.92
C GLN A 126 4.57 -11.46 -5.43
N PHE A 127 3.51 -12.23 -5.66
CA PHE A 127 3.42 -13.64 -5.27
C PHE A 127 4.45 -14.51 -5.99
N ALA A 128 4.74 -14.25 -7.27
CA ALA A 128 5.77 -14.98 -8.01
C ALA A 128 7.18 -14.86 -7.38
N ARG A 129 7.42 -13.84 -6.56
CA ARG A 129 8.70 -13.58 -5.89
C ARG A 129 8.76 -14.07 -4.45
N ALA A 130 7.70 -14.71 -3.93
CA ALA A 130 7.64 -15.14 -2.53
C ALA A 130 8.88 -15.94 -2.08
N LYS A 131 9.33 -16.91 -2.89
CA LYS A 131 10.52 -17.73 -2.59
C LYS A 131 11.81 -16.92 -2.46
N ASP A 132 11.98 -15.86 -3.25
CA ASP A 132 13.16 -15.01 -3.19
C ASP A 132 13.18 -14.18 -1.90
N TRP A 133 12.01 -13.69 -1.48
CA TRP A 133 11.81 -12.99 -0.21
C TRP A 133 12.10 -13.91 0.98
N GLU A 134 11.54 -15.11 0.98
CA GLU A 134 11.79 -16.14 2.01
C GLU A 134 13.27 -16.48 2.11
N LYS A 135 13.93 -16.74 0.97
CA LYS A 135 15.37 -17.04 0.92
C LYS A 135 16.23 -15.92 1.49
N LYS A 136 15.80 -14.67 1.34
CA LYS A 136 16.48 -13.49 1.89
C LYS A 136 16.13 -13.21 3.35
N GLY A 137 15.22 -13.98 3.95
CA GLY A 137 14.75 -13.78 5.32
C GLY A 137 13.94 -12.49 5.49
N LEU A 138 13.29 -12.02 4.42
CA LEU A 138 12.48 -10.81 4.42
C LEU A 138 11.00 -11.15 4.32
N LEU A 139 10.18 -10.42 5.07
CA LEU A 139 8.73 -10.43 4.95
C LEU A 139 8.24 -9.33 4.00
N ALA A 140 7.35 -9.71 3.09
CA ALA A 140 6.48 -8.79 2.35
C ALA A 140 5.02 -9.12 2.66
N LEU A 141 4.26 -8.14 3.17
CA LEU A 141 2.83 -8.24 3.36
C LEU A 141 2.12 -7.37 2.32
N VAL A 142 1.38 -8.00 1.42
CA VAL A 142 0.77 -7.31 0.27
C VAL A 142 -0.75 -7.26 0.43
N GLY A 143 -1.36 -6.20 -0.09
CA GLY A 143 -2.79 -5.98 -0.04
C GLY A 143 -3.32 -5.84 1.38
N MET A 144 -2.62 -5.17 2.30
CA MET A 144 -3.08 -4.99 3.69
C MET A 144 -3.88 -3.70 3.90
N GLY A 145 -4.91 -3.51 3.09
CA GLY A 145 -5.91 -2.46 3.23
C GLY A 145 -7.19 -2.99 3.88
N VAL A 146 -8.33 -2.65 3.27
CA VAL A 146 -9.65 -3.13 3.68
C VAL A 146 -10.07 -4.29 2.75
N GLU A 147 -10.17 -4.04 1.45
CA GLU A 147 -10.40 -5.03 0.40
C GLU A 147 -9.42 -4.78 -0.78
N PRO A 148 -8.28 -5.49 -0.88
CA PRO A 148 -7.83 -6.61 -0.03
C PRO A 148 -7.32 -6.15 1.36
N GLY A 149 -7.26 -7.08 2.30
CA GLY A 149 -6.66 -6.92 3.63
C GLY A 149 -7.58 -7.39 4.74
N MET A 150 -8.38 -6.48 5.29
CA MET A 150 -9.35 -6.78 6.35
C MET A 150 -10.32 -7.90 5.95
N ALA A 151 -10.83 -7.88 4.71
CA ALA A 151 -11.70 -8.94 4.20
C ALA A 151 -11.01 -10.32 4.18
N ASP A 152 -9.74 -10.39 3.76
CA ASP A 152 -8.95 -11.61 3.76
C ASP A 152 -8.70 -12.13 5.19
N VAL A 153 -8.44 -11.22 6.14
CA VAL A 153 -8.30 -11.56 7.57
C VAL A 153 -9.61 -12.10 8.13
N PHE A 154 -10.76 -11.51 7.78
CA PHE A 154 -12.07 -12.01 8.19
C PHE A 154 -12.38 -13.38 7.60
N ALA A 155 -12.08 -13.59 6.31
CA ALA A 155 -12.20 -14.88 5.66
C ALA A 155 -11.36 -15.95 6.37
N ARG A 156 -10.09 -15.65 6.68
CA ARG A 156 -9.22 -16.57 7.40
C ARG A 156 -9.72 -16.86 8.81
N TYR A 157 -10.16 -15.84 9.54
CA TYR A 157 -10.73 -15.99 10.88
C TYR A 157 -11.97 -16.90 10.85
N ALA A 158 -12.85 -16.72 9.88
CA ALA A 158 -14.04 -17.56 9.72
C ALA A 158 -13.67 -19.04 9.47
N ALA A 159 -12.67 -19.28 8.62
CA ALA A 159 -12.18 -20.64 8.34
C ALA A 159 -11.53 -21.31 9.56
N ASP A 160 -10.85 -20.54 10.42
CA ASP A 160 -10.17 -21.10 11.59
C ASP A 160 -11.09 -21.33 12.79
N HIS A 161 -12.20 -20.58 12.87
CA HIS A 161 -12.96 -20.46 14.13
C HIS A 161 -14.47 -20.59 14.01
N LEU A 162 -15.05 -20.41 12.83
CA LEU A 162 -16.51 -20.31 12.69
C LEU A 162 -17.12 -21.44 11.84
N PHE A 163 -16.36 -21.99 10.89
CA PHE A 163 -16.85 -23.01 9.95
C PHE A 163 -15.83 -24.13 9.76
N ASP A 164 -16.32 -25.34 9.55
CA ASP A 164 -15.48 -26.49 9.16
C ASP A 164 -15.06 -26.41 7.68
N GLU A 165 -15.95 -25.89 6.82
CA GLU A 165 -15.74 -25.67 5.39
C GLU A 165 -16.44 -24.38 4.96
N ILE A 166 -15.85 -23.65 4.01
CA ILE A 166 -16.42 -22.44 3.41
C ILE A 166 -16.61 -22.68 1.92
N ASP A 167 -17.87 -22.78 1.49
CA ASP A 167 -18.23 -22.97 0.08
C ASP A 167 -18.18 -21.66 -0.72
N GLU A 168 -18.55 -20.54 -0.08
CA GLU A 168 -18.69 -19.24 -0.73
C GLU A 168 -18.23 -18.09 0.18
N ILE A 169 -17.52 -17.13 -0.39
CA ILE A 169 -17.19 -15.85 0.25
C ILE A 169 -17.70 -14.72 -0.63
N GLY A 170 -18.61 -13.91 -0.08
CA GLY A 170 -19.09 -12.69 -0.72
C GLY A 170 -18.55 -11.46 -0.01
N VAL A 171 -17.73 -10.66 -0.69
CA VAL A 171 -17.26 -9.35 -0.19
C VAL A 171 -18.20 -8.27 -0.72
N ARG A 172 -18.75 -7.44 0.19
CA ARG A 172 -19.67 -6.35 -0.15
C ARG A 172 -19.08 -5.03 0.33
N ASP A 173 -18.54 -4.25 -0.59
CA ASP A 173 -18.08 -2.88 -0.34
C ASP A 173 -19.18 -1.88 -0.68
N GLY A 174 -19.36 -0.88 0.18
CA GLY A 174 -20.32 0.19 -0.01
C GLY A 174 -20.03 1.39 0.89
N ALA A 175 -20.21 2.59 0.33
CA ALA A 175 -20.12 3.85 1.05
C ALA A 175 -21.41 4.67 0.86
N ASN A 176 -21.83 5.39 1.90
CA ASN A 176 -22.96 6.35 1.84
C ASN A 176 -22.50 7.80 2.05
N LEU A 177 -21.24 8.10 1.70
CA LEU A 177 -20.62 9.38 1.99
C LEU A 177 -21.28 10.51 1.19
N ILE A 178 -21.57 11.62 1.87
CA ILE A 178 -22.14 12.84 1.26
C ILE A 178 -21.15 13.99 1.41
N VAL A 179 -20.76 14.60 0.28
CA VAL A 179 -19.98 15.84 0.27
C VAL A 179 -20.96 17.01 0.12
N ARG A 180 -21.24 17.70 1.23
CA ARG A 180 -22.19 18.82 1.25
C ARG A 180 -21.71 19.95 0.33
N GLY A 181 -22.65 20.55 -0.41
CA GLY A 181 -22.38 21.67 -1.31
C GLY A 181 -21.98 21.28 -2.74
N TYR A 182 -21.88 19.98 -3.04
CA TYR A 182 -21.56 19.47 -4.37
C TYR A 182 -22.62 18.46 -4.81
N ALA A 183 -23.03 18.52 -6.08
CA ALA A 183 -23.92 17.50 -6.67
C ALA A 183 -23.17 16.18 -6.93
N PHE A 184 -21.87 16.27 -7.19
CA PHE A 184 -20.98 15.14 -7.38
C PHE A 184 -19.58 15.51 -6.87
N ALA A 185 -18.97 14.62 -6.10
CA ALA A 185 -17.62 14.77 -5.61
C ALA A 185 -16.99 13.38 -5.46
N PRO A 186 -15.96 13.04 -6.24
CA PRO A 186 -15.24 11.78 -6.04
C PRO A 186 -14.45 11.87 -4.73
N THR A 187 -14.41 10.77 -3.98
CA THR A 187 -13.69 10.67 -2.70
C THR A 187 -12.20 10.35 -2.89
N PHE A 188 -11.82 9.92 -4.09
CA PHE A 188 -10.45 9.63 -4.51
C PHE A 188 -10.24 10.07 -5.97
N SER A 189 -9.17 9.58 -6.61
CA SER A 189 -8.85 9.90 -8.00
C SER A 189 -10.02 9.60 -8.92
N ILE A 190 -10.42 10.59 -9.73
CA ILE A 190 -11.47 10.42 -10.73
C ILE A 190 -11.11 9.35 -11.76
N TRP A 191 -9.81 9.16 -12.04
CA TRP A 191 -9.36 8.13 -12.96
C TRP A 191 -9.62 6.73 -12.41
N THR A 192 -9.37 6.50 -11.12
CA THR A 192 -9.69 5.24 -10.47
C THR A 192 -11.20 4.96 -10.51
N THR A 193 -12.03 5.96 -10.23
CA THR A 193 -13.49 5.82 -10.33
C THR A 193 -13.94 5.46 -11.75
N ILE A 194 -13.31 6.04 -12.77
CA ILE A 194 -13.60 5.72 -14.18
C ILE A 194 -13.16 4.29 -14.50
N GLU A 195 -11.96 3.88 -14.08
CA GLU A 195 -11.44 2.54 -14.31
C GLU A 195 -12.31 1.46 -13.64
N GLU A 196 -12.74 1.67 -12.39
CA GLU A 196 -13.65 0.78 -11.67
C GLU A 196 -14.97 0.57 -12.41
N CYS A 197 -15.51 1.62 -13.05
CA CYS A 197 -16.76 1.54 -13.80
C CYS A 197 -16.61 0.89 -15.19
N LEU A 198 -15.40 0.86 -15.75
CA LEU A 198 -15.16 0.47 -17.15
C LEU A 198 -14.39 -0.84 -17.30
N ASN A 199 -13.71 -1.31 -16.25
CA ASN A 199 -13.02 -2.58 -16.29
C ASN A 199 -14.02 -3.74 -16.45
N PRO A 200 -13.74 -4.71 -17.33
CA PRO A 200 -14.57 -5.90 -17.44
C PRO A 200 -14.55 -6.67 -16.11
N PRO A 201 -15.72 -7.19 -15.66
CA PRO A 201 -15.81 -7.96 -14.43
C PRO A 201 -15.00 -9.26 -14.47
#